data_AF-A0A953MI37-F1
#
_entry.id   AF-A0A953MI37-F1
#
_cell.length_a   1.000
_cell.length_b   1.000
_cell.length_c   1.000
_cell.angle_alpha   90.00
_cell.angle_beta   90.00
_cell.angle_gamma   90.00
#
_symmetry.space_group_name_H-M   'P 1'
#
loop_
_entity.id
_entity.type
_entity.pdbx_description
1 polymer ?
#
loop_
_entity_poly.entity_id
_entity_poly.type
_entity_poly.pdbx_seq_one_letter_code
_entity_poly.pdbx_strand_id
1 'polypeptide(L)'
;MDSSEKYFIGETFVNIKTQNELFEQIKLSLERKEKKIFFYLNSYSFYLVHHNEEFKSAFNNADFILIDGMSIVYLLRKNKYQKVQKVTPNH
;
A
#
# COMPACT_ATOMS: atom_id res chain seq x y z
N MET A 1 11.21 8.14 12.71
CA MET A 1 11.52 7.24 11.60
C MET A 1 10.60 7.64 10.47
N ASP A 2 11.23 8.17 9.43
CA ASP A 2 10.61 8.98 8.38
C ASP A 2 9.66 8.13 7.52
N SER A 3 8.67 8.78 6.91
CA SER A 3 7.61 8.14 6.13
C SER A 3 8.16 7.05 5.20
N SER A 4 7.57 5.86 5.20
CA SER A 4 8.01 4.80 4.29
C SER A 4 7.93 5.33 2.86
N GLU A 5 9.06 5.26 2.15
CA GLU A 5 9.22 5.78 0.79
C GLU A 5 8.07 5.30 -0.11
N LYS A 6 7.31 6.26 -0.64
CA LYS A 6 6.14 6.03 -1.49
C LYS A 6 6.57 5.70 -2.92
N TYR A 7 6.07 4.60 -3.46
CA TYR A 7 6.19 4.24 -4.87
C TYR A 7 4.90 4.61 -5.59
N PHE A 8 4.97 5.59 -6.50
CA PHE A 8 3.81 6.08 -7.22
C PHE A 8 3.47 5.18 -8.41
N ILE A 9 2.17 4.95 -8.60
CA ILE A 9 1.61 4.22 -9.75
C ILE A 9 0.38 5.00 -10.21
N GLY A 10 0.48 5.67 -11.37
CA GLY A 10 -0.61 6.52 -11.85
C GLY A 10 -0.95 7.60 -10.83
N GLU A 11 -2.18 7.56 -10.31
CA GLU A 11 -2.73 8.54 -9.38
C GLU A 11 -2.76 8.06 -7.91
N THR A 12 -2.06 6.96 -7.60
CA THR A 12 -1.95 6.43 -6.24
C THR A 12 -0.50 6.05 -5.91
N PHE A 13 -0.28 5.53 -4.70
CA PHE A 13 1.01 5.10 -4.22
C PHE A 13 0.93 3.79 -3.44
N VAL A 14 2.09 3.18 -3.24
CA VAL A 14 2.30 2.07 -2.30
C VAL A 14 3.44 2.47 -1.38
N ASN A 15 3.29 2.22 -0.08
CA ASN A 15 4.34 2.50 0.90
C ASN A 15 4.55 1.37 1.91
N ILE A 16 3.87 0.23 1.74
CA ILE A 16 4.19 -1.04 2.39
C ILE A 16 4.48 -2.08 1.31
N LYS A 17 5.72 -2.56 1.30
CA LYS A 17 6.33 -3.34 0.21
C LYS A 17 6.48 -4.81 0.59
N THR A 18 6.43 -5.11 1.90
CA THR A 18 6.59 -6.44 2.47
C THR A 18 5.66 -6.64 3.67
N GLN A 19 5.45 -7.90 4.03
CA GLN A 19 4.67 -8.26 5.22
C GLN A 19 5.36 -7.82 6.52
N ASN A 20 6.69 -7.88 6.59
CA ASN A 20 7.45 -7.42 7.75
C ASN A 20 7.27 -5.91 7.98
N GLU A 21 7.27 -5.12 6.91
CA GLU A 21 6.99 -3.68 7.01
C GLU A 21 5.59 -3.42 7.57
N LEU A 22 4.57 -4.17 7.15
CA LEU A 22 3.22 -4.06 7.73
C LEU A 22 3.23 -4.36 9.23
N PHE A 23 3.85 -5.47 9.64
CA PHE A 23 3.88 -5.86 11.05
C PHE A 23 4.60 -4.85 11.93
N GLU A 24 5.72 -4.29 11.46
CA GLU A 24 6.41 -3.22 12.16
C GLU A 24 5.53 -1.98 12.31
N GLN A 25 4.79 -1.58 11.27
CA GLN A 25 3.87 -0.44 11.37
C GLN A 25 2.70 -0.72 12.32
N ILE A 26 2.12 -1.92 12.30
CA ILE A 26 1.06 -2.31 13.25
C ILE A 26 1.61 -2.25 14.68
N LYS A 27 2.77 -2.85 14.94
CA LYS A 27 3.41 -2.86 16.26
C LYS A 27 3.65 -1.43 16.77
N LEU A 28 4.23 -0.57 15.93
CA LEU A 28 4.46 0.84 16.27
C LEU A 28 3.15 1.59 16.55
N SER A 29 2.10 1.34 15.76
CA SER A 29 0.76 1.92 15.97
C SER A 29 0.19 1.54 17.34
N LEU A 30 0.32 0.27 17.72
CA LEU A 30 -0.14 -0.24 19.01
C LEU A 30 0.66 0.34 20.19
N GLU A 31 1.98 0.35 20.09
CA GLU A 31 2.88 0.92 21.11
C GLU A 31 2.58 2.40 21.36
N ARG A 32 2.29 3.15 20.29
CA ARG A 32 1.99 4.59 20.35
C ARG A 32 0.52 4.92 20.61
N LYS A 33 -0.36 3.92 20.62
CA LYS A 33 -1.82 4.10 20.71
C LYS A 33 -2.37 5.03 19.61
N GLU A 34 -1.76 4.98 18.43
CA GLU A 34 -2.20 5.74 17.26
C GLU A 34 -3.18 4.89 16.45
N LYS A 35 -4.23 5.51 15.92
CA LYS A 35 -5.06 4.91 14.88
C LYS A 35 -4.37 5.11 13.53
N LYS A 36 -4.21 4.03 12.77
CA LYS A 36 -3.73 4.06 11.39
C LYS A 36 -4.76 3.44 10.46
N ILE A 37 -4.91 4.02 9.28
CA ILE A 37 -5.79 3.54 8.21
C ILE A 37 -4.91 2.94 7.13
N PHE A 38 -5.28 1.75 6.65
CA PHE A 38 -4.58 1.12 5.55
C PHE A 38 -5.53 0.55 4.50
N PHE A 39 -5.08 0.52 3.26
CA PHE A 39 -5.79 -0.13 2.16
C PHE A 39 -4.90 -1.10 1.40
N TYR A 40 -5.54 -2.10 0.79
CA TYR A 40 -4.91 -3.02 -0.13
C TYR A 40 -5.07 -2.53 -1.57
N LEU A 41 -3.96 -2.38 -2.29
CA LEU A 41 -3.92 -2.08 -3.71
C LEU A 41 -3.85 -3.39 -4.51
N ASN A 42 -5.00 -3.77 -5.05
CA ASN A 42 -5.14 -4.80 -6.08
C ASN A 42 -5.64 -4.15 -7.38
N SER A 43 -5.81 -4.92 -8.46
CA SER A 43 -6.25 -4.38 -9.76
C SER A 43 -7.61 -3.70 -9.71
N TYR A 44 -8.53 -4.18 -8.88
CA TYR A 44 -9.86 -3.57 -8.74
C TYR A 44 -9.79 -2.24 -7.99
N SER A 45 -9.02 -2.19 -6.91
CA SER A 45 -8.78 -0.95 -6.16
C SER A 45 -8.09 0.08 -7.05
N PHE A 46 -7.13 -0.35 -7.88
CA PHE A 46 -6.47 0.51 -8.87
C PHE A 46 -7.47 1.05 -9.91
N TYR A 47 -8.39 0.22 -10.40
CA TYR A 47 -9.48 0.69 -11.26
C TYR A 47 -10.35 1.74 -10.55
N LEU A 48 -10.77 1.49 -9.31
CA LEU A 48 -11.62 2.41 -8.54
C LEU A 48 -10.95 3.76 -8.29
N VAL A 49 -9.65 3.78 -7.98
CA VAL A 49 -8.89 5.04 -7.83
C VAL A 49 -9.03 5.93 -9.07
N HIS A 50 -9.07 5.36 -10.27
CA HIS A 50 -9.14 6.13 -11.52
C HIS A 50 -10.56 6.48 -11.98
N HIS A 51 -11.59 5.90 -11.37
CA HIS A 51 -12.97 6.05 -11.84
C HIS A 51 -13.93 6.53 -10.74
N ASN A 52 -13.46 6.69 -9.50
CA ASN A 52 -14.26 7.14 -8.37
C ASN A 52 -13.45 8.12 -7.52
N GLU A 53 -13.80 9.40 -7.59
CA GLU A 53 -13.12 10.49 -6.89
C GLU A 53 -13.21 10.38 -5.36
N GLU A 54 -14.34 9.90 -4.82
CA GLU A 54 -14.49 9.68 -3.38
C GLU A 54 -13.56 8.56 -2.91
N PHE A 55 -13.51 7.45 -3.66
CA PHE A 55 -12.61 6.34 -3.39
C PHE A 55 -11.15 6.79 -3.48
N LYS A 56 -10.77 7.51 -4.54
CA LYS A 56 -9.44 8.09 -4.72
C LYS A 56 -9.02 8.95 -3.53
N SER A 57 -9.91 9.84 -3.10
CA SER A 57 -9.67 10.72 -1.94
C SER A 57 -9.46 9.92 -0.66
N ALA A 58 -10.36 8.98 -0.36
CA ALA A 58 -10.23 8.12 0.83
C ALA A 58 -8.95 7.26 0.79
N PHE A 59 -8.66 6.66 -0.36
CA PHE A 59 -7.54 5.74 -0.56
C PHE A 59 -6.19 6.45 -0.45
N ASN A 60 -6.03 7.61 -1.08
CA ASN A 60 -4.77 8.36 -1.06
C ASN A 60 -4.51 9.11 0.27
N ASN A 61 -5.53 9.26 1.12
CA ASN A 61 -5.40 9.80 2.47
C ASN A 61 -5.09 8.74 3.54
N ALA A 62 -5.03 7.45 3.18
CA ALA A 62 -4.64 6.40 4.12
C ALA A 62 -3.16 6.53 4.53
N ASP A 63 -2.85 6.12 5.77
CA ASP A 63 -1.48 6.08 6.26
C ASP A 63 -0.64 5.09 5.46
N PHE A 64 -1.25 3.96 5.10
CA PHE A 64 -0.57 2.87 4.40
C PHE A 64 -1.38 2.35 3.21
N ILE A 65 -0.69 2.12 2.10
CA ILE A 65 -1.20 1.37 0.95
C ILE A 65 -0.28 0.19 0.70
N LEU A 66 -0.88 -1.00 0.73
CA LEU A 66 -0.23 -2.30 0.65
C LEU A 66 -0.43 -2.93 -0.71
N ILE A 67 0.47 -3.81 -1.14
CA ILE A 67 0.30 -4.53 -2.41
C ILE A 67 -0.48 -5.82 -2.18
N ASP A 68 -1.65 -5.96 -2.82
CA ASP A 68 -2.49 -7.16 -2.76
C ASP A 68 -2.87 -7.68 -4.17
N GLY A 69 -1.92 -7.66 -5.10
CA GLY A 69 -2.17 -8.20 -6.42
C GLY A 69 -0.88 -8.44 -7.19
N MET A 70 -0.77 -9.61 -7.83
CA MET A 70 0.39 -9.93 -8.67
C MET A 70 0.51 -8.98 -9.87
N SER A 71 -0.61 -8.46 -10.38
CA SER A 71 -0.65 -7.43 -11.42
C SER A 71 0.03 -6.13 -10.96
N ILE A 72 -0.24 -5.70 -9.73
CA ILE A 72 0.39 -4.52 -9.12
C ILE A 72 1.88 -4.77 -8.85
N VAL A 73 2.25 -5.96 -8.34
CA VAL A 73 3.66 -6.36 -8.19
C VAL A 73 4.40 -6.28 -9.52
N TYR A 74 3.81 -6.84 -10.59
CA TYR A 74 4.41 -6.83 -11.92
C TYR A 74 4.59 -5.40 -12.45
N LEU A 75 3.57 -4.56 -12.31
CA LEU A 75 3.61 -3.15 -12.73
C LEU A 75 4.71 -2.37 -12.01
N LEU A 76 4.83 -2.53 -10.68
CA LEU A 76 5.88 -1.91 -9.89
C LEU A 76 7.28 -2.38 -10.28
N ARG A 77 7.47 -3.70 -10.48
CA ARG A 77 8.76 -4.25 -10.90
C ARG A 77 9.19 -3.75 -12.28
N LYS A 78 8.25 -3.60 -13.22
CA LYS A 78 8.49 -2.97 -14.52
C LYS A 78 8.98 -1.53 -14.38
N ASN A 79 8.48 -0.81 -13.38
CA ASN A 79 8.92 0.55 -13.02
C ASN A 79 10.15 0.58 -12.10
N LYS A 80 11.03 -0.44 -12.17
CA LYS A 80 12.30 -0.57 -11.43
C LYS A 80 12.17 -0.77 -9.91
N TYR A 81 10.97 -0.99 -9.38
CA TYR A 81 10.77 -1.29 -7.96
C TYR A 81 10.91 -2.79 -7.67
N GLN A 82 12.14 -3.31 -7.69
CA GLN A 82 12.41 -4.75 -7.69
C GLN A 82 12.11 -5.47 -6.36
N LYS A 83 12.19 -4.78 -5.22
CA LYS A 83 12.05 -5.36 -3.87
C LYS A 83 10.61 -5.53 -3.39
N VAL A 84 9.62 -5.22 -4.22
CA VAL A 84 8.20 -5.29 -3.85
C VAL A 84 7.66 -6.72 -3.90
N GLN A 85 6.79 -7.04 -2.96
CA GLN A 85 6.15 -8.35 -2.81
C GLN A 85 4.67 -8.17 -2.51
N LYS A 86 3.85 -9.17 -2.87
CA LYS A 86 2.46 -9.21 -2.41
C LYS A 86 2.47 -9.37 -0.89
N VAL A 87 1.67 -8.58 -0.20
CA VAL A 87 1.49 -8.69 1.25
C VAL A 87 0.31 -9.62 1.51
N THR A 88 0.61 -10.90 1.73
CA THR A 88 -0.40 -11.91 2.11
C THR A 88 -0.39 -12.13 3.62
N PRO A 89 -1.56 -12.23 4.27
CA PRO A 89 -1.64 -12.89 5.57
C PRO A 89 -1.23 -14.35 5.37
N ASN A 90 -0.20 -14.81 6.08
CA ASN A 90 0.08 -16.25 6.14
C ASN A 90 -0.92 -16.87 7.11
N HIS A 91 -1.60 -17.93 6.67
CA HIS A 91 -2.44 -18.79 7.50
C HIS A 91 -1.58 -19.81 8.24
#